data_AF-A0A164ICX5-F1
#
_entry.id   AF-A0A164ICX5-F1
#
_cell.length_a   1.000
_cell.length_b   1.000
_cell.length_c   1.000
_cell.angle_alpha   90.00
_cell.angle_beta   90.00
_cell.angle_gamma   90.00
#
_symmetry.space_group_name_H-M   'P 1'
#
loop_
_entity.id
_entity.type
_entity.pdbx_description
1 polymer ?
#
loop_
_entity_poly.entity_id
_entity_poly.type
_entity_poly.pdbx_seq_one_letter_code
_entity_poly.pdbx_strand_id
1 'polypeptide(L)'
;MRKEKSRDAARSRRGKENYEFYELAKMLPLPPAITSQLDKASIIRLTISFLRLKDFSSNGDPPWIKESLSSITSAHSSSSSHGSSSTTSSTTGSSSSSSNKANKG
;
A
#
# COMPACT_ATOMS: atom_id res chain seq x y z
N MET A 1 14.10 -39.26 -29.95
CA MET A 1 13.43 -39.73 -28.71
C MET A 1 13.91 -39.02 -27.44
N ARG A 2 15.10 -39.29 -26.84
CA ARG A 2 15.50 -38.63 -25.56
C ARG A 2 15.79 -37.12 -25.67
N LYS A 3 16.51 -36.69 -26.71
CA LYS A 3 16.87 -35.27 -26.91
C LYS A 3 15.66 -34.37 -27.16
N GLU A 4 14.65 -34.91 -27.85
CA GLU A 4 13.40 -34.21 -28.15
C GLU A 4 12.56 -33.95 -26.90
N LYS A 5 12.35 -34.97 -26.05
CA LYS A 5 11.67 -34.81 -24.76
C LYS A 5 12.38 -33.80 -23.86
N SER A 6 13.72 -33.81 -23.82
CA SER A 6 14.49 -32.81 -23.06
C SER A 6 14.31 -31.39 -23.61
N ARG A 7 14.25 -31.24 -24.94
CA ARG A 7 14.02 -29.95 -25.60
C ARG A 7 12.64 -29.42 -25.24
N ASP A 8 11.62 -30.26 -25.30
CA ASP A 8 10.24 -29.89 -25.00
C ASP A 8 10.07 -29.56 -23.51
N ALA A 9 10.71 -30.31 -22.61
CA ALA A 9 10.75 -30.00 -21.18
C ALA A 9 11.42 -28.64 -20.90
N ALA A 10 12.55 -28.35 -21.56
CA ALA A 10 13.21 -27.05 -21.42
C ALA A 10 12.36 -25.89 -21.98
N ARG A 11 11.64 -26.12 -23.08
CA ARG A 11 10.72 -25.13 -23.67
C ARG A 11 9.52 -24.88 -22.77
N SER A 12 8.90 -25.94 -22.24
CA SER A 12 7.80 -25.86 -21.29
C SER A 12 8.19 -25.08 -20.04
N ARG A 13 9.36 -25.37 -19.46
CA ARG A 13 9.89 -24.62 -18.31
C ARG A 13 10.04 -23.13 -18.59
N ARG A 14 10.69 -22.77 -19.71
CA ARG A 14 10.84 -21.36 -20.14
C ARG A 14 9.50 -20.68 -20.39
N GLY A 15 8.56 -21.39 -21.02
CA GLY A 15 7.21 -20.88 -21.26
C GLY A 15 6.46 -20.57 -19.97
N LYS A 16 6.51 -21.49 -18.99
CA LYS A 16 5.90 -21.29 -17.67
C LYS A 16 6.54 -20.12 -16.93
N GLU A 17 7.87 -20.08 -16.86
CA GLU A 17 8.59 -18.97 -16.25
C GLU A 17 8.21 -17.62 -16.89
N ASN A 18 8.20 -17.53 -18.24
CA ASN A 18 7.77 -16.31 -18.93
C ASN A 18 6.35 -15.90 -18.55
N TYR A 19 5.40 -16.85 -18.49
CA TYR A 19 4.04 -16.56 -18.08
C TYR A 19 3.99 -16.00 -16.65
N GLU A 20 4.68 -16.61 -15.69
CA GLU A 20 4.73 -16.10 -14.32
C GLU A 20 5.32 -14.69 -14.24
N PHE A 21 6.34 -14.38 -15.05
CA PHE A 21 6.87 -13.01 -15.14
C PHE A 21 5.84 -12.01 -15.67
N TYR A 22 5.04 -12.39 -16.66
CA TYR A 22 3.98 -11.52 -17.17
C TYR A 22 2.86 -11.30 -16.15
N GLU A 23 2.44 -12.35 -15.45
CA GLU A 23 1.44 -12.22 -14.37
C GLU A 23 1.97 -11.36 -13.23
N LEU A 24 3.24 -11.52 -12.85
CA LEU A 24 3.89 -10.67 -11.85
C LEU A 24 3.92 -9.20 -12.28
N ALA A 25 4.26 -8.91 -13.54
CA ALA A 25 4.27 -7.55 -14.07
C ALA A 25 2.89 -6.89 -14.03
N LYS A 26 1.80 -7.65 -14.27
CA LYS A 26 0.42 -7.16 -14.18
C LYS A 26 0.00 -6.78 -12.76
N MET A 27 0.64 -7.34 -11.73
CA MET A 27 0.36 -7.03 -10.33
C MET A 27 1.10 -5.78 -9.82
N LEU A 28 2.03 -5.22 -10.59
CA LEU A 28 2.69 -3.97 -10.21
C LEU A 28 1.69 -2.81 -10.30
N PRO A 29 1.77 -1.80 -9.41
CA PRO A 29 0.90 -0.62 -9.41
C PRO A 29 1.30 0.37 -10.52
N LEU A 30 1.33 -0.10 -11.77
CA LEU A 30 1.77 0.63 -12.96
C LEU A 30 0.80 0.34 -14.11
N PRO A 31 0.57 1.29 -15.03
CA PRO A 31 -0.24 1.06 -16.22
C PRO A 31 0.26 -0.13 -17.07
N PRO A 32 -0.65 -0.95 -17.66
CA PRO A 32 -0.29 -2.10 -18.49
C PRO A 32 0.61 -1.76 -19.70
N ALA A 33 0.47 -0.55 -20.24
CA ALA A 33 1.30 -0.06 -21.34
C ALA A 33 2.79 0.03 -20.97
N ILE A 34 3.11 0.21 -19.68
CA ILE A 34 4.48 0.28 -19.17
C ILE A 34 4.95 -1.12 -18.75
N THR A 35 4.13 -1.84 -17.98
CA THR A 35 4.54 -3.15 -17.42
C THR A 35 4.78 -4.20 -18.51
N SER A 36 4.08 -4.09 -19.64
CA SER A 36 4.29 -4.96 -20.82
C SER A 36 5.66 -4.79 -21.50
N GLN A 37 6.33 -3.65 -21.29
CA GLN A 37 7.63 -3.35 -21.90
C GLN A 37 8.81 -3.62 -20.96
N LEU A 38 8.55 -4.03 -19.71
CA LEU A 38 9.59 -4.30 -18.73
C LEU A 38 10.36 -5.58 -19.07
N ASP A 39 11.68 -5.52 -18.94
CA ASP A 39 12.52 -6.70 -18.94
C ASP A 39 12.39 -7.48 -17.60
N LYS A 40 12.74 -8.77 -17.62
CA LYS A 40 12.61 -9.67 -16.46
C LYS A 40 13.31 -9.12 -15.20
N ALA A 41 14.50 -8.52 -15.34
CA ALA A 41 15.24 -8.03 -14.19
C ALA A 41 14.58 -6.81 -13.58
N SER A 42 14.08 -5.89 -14.41
CA SER A 42 13.31 -4.74 -13.92
C SER A 42 12.01 -5.13 -13.24
N ILE A 43 11.29 -6.16 -13.74
CA ILE A 43 10.11 -6.71 -13.03
C ILE A 43 10.48 -7.11 -11.60
N ILE A 44 11.55 -7.89 -11.40
CA ILE A 44 11.99 -8.32 -10.06
C ILE A 44 12.39 -7.12 -9.18
N ARG A 45 13.20 -6.19 -9.70
CA ARG A 45 13.66 -5.02 -8.95
C ARG A 45 12.49 -4.15 -8.47
N LEU A 46 11.51 -3.94 -9.33
CA LEU A 46 10.32 -3.15 -9.01
C LEU A 46 9.41 -3.88 -8.03
N THR A 47 9.17 -5.18 -8.19
CA THR A 47 8.39 -5.98 -7.23
C THR A 47 9.00 -5.92 -5.84
N ILE A 48 10.31 -6.16 -5.70
CA ILE A 48 10.99 -6.11 -4.40
C ILE A 48 10.88 -4.71 -3.79
N SER A 49 11.14 -3.67 -4.59
CA SER A 49 11.03 -2.28 -4.14
C SER A 49 9.61 -1.93 -3.70
N PHE A 50 8.59 -2.41 -4.42
CA PHE A 50 7.19 -2.19 -4.10
C PHE A 50 6.80 -2.85 -2.77
N LEU A 51 7.21 -4.10 -2.52
CA LEU A 51 6.92 -4.78 -1.26
C LEU A 51 7.60 -4.06 -0.08
N ARG A 52 8.88 -3.71 -0.22
CA ARG A 52 9.61 -2.96 0.81
C ARG A 52 8.99 -1.59 1.09
N LEU A 53 8.57 -0.88 0.05
CA LEU A 53 7.93 0.43 0.19
C LEU A 53 6.56 0.30 0.86
N LYS A 54 5.79 -0.74 0.52
CA LYS A 54 4.50 -1.01 1.14
C LYS A 54 4.66 -1.23 2.64
N ASP A 55 5.59 -2.09 3.04
CA ASP A 55 5.87 -2.38 4.45
C ASP A 55 6.41 -1.13 5.17
N PHE A 56 7.32 -0.38 4.53
CA PHE A 56 7.84 0.87 5.09
C PHE A 56 6.74 1.91 5.31
N SER A 57 5.84 2.06 4.34
CA SER A 57 4.75 3.04 4.37
C SER A 57 3.68 2.71 5.42
N SER A 58 3.42 1.43 5.70
CA SER A 58 2.49 0.99 6.74
C SER A 58 3.03 1.11 8.16
N ASN A 59 4.35 1.05 8.33
CA ASN A 59 5.00 1.01 9.64
C ASN A 59 5.72 2.32 10.04
N GLY A 60 5.70 3.35 9.19
CA GLY A 60 6.22 4.68 9.52
C GLY A 60 5.37 5.41 10.56
N ASP A 61 5.97 6.32 11.33
CA ASP A 61 5.26 7.26 12.20
C ASP A 61 5.54 8.72 11.75
N PRO A 62 4.54 9.45 11.23
CA PRO A 62 3.19 8.97 10.92
C PRO A 62 3.19 8.06 9.69
N PRO A 63 2.26 7.09 9.59
CA PRO A 63 2.16 6.23 8.42
C PRO A 63 1.88 7.08 7.19
N TRP A 64 2.60 6.82 6.10
CA TRP A 64 2.48 7.60 4.87
C TRP A 64 1.13 7.37 4.17
N ILE A 65 0.45 6.27 4.51
CA ILE A 65 -0.93 5.98 4.08
C ILE A 65 -1.89 6.76 4.99
N LYS A 66 -2.08 8.05 4.72
CA LYS A 66 -3.21 8.83 5.26
C LYS A 66 -4.36 8.81 4.25
N GLU A 67 -5.50 8.25 4.66
CA GLU A 67 -6.84 8.71 4.24
C GLU A 67 -7.26 8.61 2.74
N SER A 68 -6.66 7.77 1.90
CA SER A 68 -7.15 7.61 0.51
C SER A 68 -8.32 6.62 0.35
N LEU A 69 -8.64 5.80 1.35
CA LEU A 69 -9.64 4.72 1.21
C LEU A 69 -10.96 4.99 1.95
N SER A 70 -11.02 5.94 2.88
CA SER A 70 -12.27 6.30 3.58
C SER A 70 -13.22 7.12 2.70
N SER A 71 -12.74 7.82 1.67
CA SER A 71 -13.60 8.65 0.80
C SER A 71 -14.33 7.87 -0.30
N ILE A 72 -13.92 6.63 -0.63
CA ILE A 72 -14.54 5.86 -1.74
C ILE A 72 -15.83 5.17 -1.30
N THR A 73 -16.00 4.84 -0.01
CA THR A 73 -17.20 4.13 0.49
C THR A 73 -18.34 5.03 0.97
N SER A 74 -18.16 6.36 1.03
CA SER A 74 -19.19 7.28 1.56
C SER A 74 -20.09 7.93 0.49
N ALA A 75 -19.88 7.67 -0.80
CA ALA A 75 -20.64 8.32 -1.88
C ALA A 75 -21.99 7.65 -2.24
N HIS A 76 -22.50 6.71 -1.44
CA HIS A 76 -23.78 6.03 -1.73
C HIS A 76 -24.71 5.89 -0.52
N SER A 77 -24.84 6.95 0.29
CA SER A 77 -25.90 7.07 1.30
C SER A 77 -26.25 8.54 1.53
N SER A 78 -27.05 9.13 0.64
CA SER A 78 -27.73 10.40 0.88
C SER A 78 -29.24 10.17 0.93
N SER A 79 -29.77 10.02 2.15
CA SER A 79 -31.16 10.33 2.46
C SER A 79 -31.26 10.89 3.87
N SER A 80 -31.72 12.15 3.95
CA SER A 80 -32.44 12.81 5.08
C SER A 80 -31.72 12.91 6.44
N SER A 81 -31.81 13.95 7.26
CA SER A 81 -32.34 15.32 7.30
C SER A 81 -32.09 15.80 8.75
N HIS A 82 -32.27 17.10 9.02
CA HIS A 82 -32.25 17.73 10.35
C HIS A 82 -30.85 18.00 10.93
N GLY A 83 -30.51 19.16 11.48
CA GLY A 83 -31.25 20.37 11.80
C GLY A 83 -30.41 21.19 12.78
N SER A 84 -30.23 22.48 12.46
CA SER A 84 -30.19 23.63 13.37
C SER A 84 -29.14 23.78 14.50
N SER A 85 -28.67 25.05 14.59
CA SER A 85 -28.38 25.85 15.81
C SER A 85 -26.98 25.70 16.45
N SER A 86 -26.13 26.73 16.33
CA SER A 86 -25.81 27.78 17.34
C SER A 86 -24.99 27.22 18.52
N THR A 87 -23.94 27.83 19.10
CA THR A 87 -23.68 29.23 19.43
C THR A 87 -22.27 29.29 20.07
N THR A 88 -21.65 30.46 19.98
CA THR A 88 -20.54 31.03 20.78
C THR A 88 -20.18 30.36 22.12
N SER A 89 -18.87 30.27 22.44
CA SER A 89 -18.27 31.02 23.57
C SER A 89 -16.79 30.67 23.80
N SER A 90 -16.04 31.73 24.05
CA SER A 90 -14.69 31.82 24.61
C SER A 90 -14.59 31.28 26.03
N THR A 91 -13.45 30.69 26.41
CA THR A 91 -12.86 30.95 27.75
C THR A 91 -11.38 30.57 27.79
N THR A 92 -10.58 31.55 28.19
CA THR A 92 -9.20 31.43 28.67
C THR A 92 -9.19 30.76 30.06
N GLY A 93 -8.18 29.96 30.36
CA GLY A 93 -8.04 29.29 31.65
C GLY A 93 -6.59 28.94 31.94
N SER A 94 -6.04 29.65 32.93
CA SER A 94 -4.65 29.65 33.39
C SER A 94 -4.29 28.44 34.28
N SER A 95 -2.98 28.24 34.43
CA SER A 95 -2.25 27.77 35.64
C SER A 95 -2.46 26.34 36.17
N SER A 96 -1.39 25.58 36.30
CA SER A 96 -0.64 25.44 37.58
C SER A 96 0.33 24.25 37.58
N SER A 97 1.44 24.47 38.28
CA SER A 97 2.56 23.59 38.54
C SER A 97 2.21 22.39 39.44
N SER A 98 2.86 21.25 39.25
CA SER A 98 3.28 20.38 40.37
C SER A 98 4.29 19.32 39.93
N SER A 99 5.54 19.60 40.29
CA SER A 99 6.64 18.65 40.48
C SER A 99 6.25 17.53 41.45
N ASN A 100 6.59 16.29 41.12
CA ASN A 100 6.70 15.25 42.12
C ASN A 100 7.96 14.39 41.95
N LYS A 101 8.45 14.02 43.11
CA LYS A 101 9.83 13.74 43.51
C LYS A 101 10.13 12.24 43.38
N ALA A 102 11.41 11.96 43.19
CA ALA A 102 12.02 10.63 43.15
C ALA A 102 11.61 9.71 44.31
N ASN A 103 11.40 8.43 44.01
CA ASN A 103 11.36 7.35 44.99
C ASN A 103 12.50 6.36 44.67
N LYS A 104 13.48 6.28 45.57
CA LYS A 104 14.48 5.20 45.64
C LYS A 104 14.05 4.30 46.79
N GLY A 105 13.85 3.03 46.51
CA GLY A 105 13.80 1.93 47.47
C GLY A 105 14.57 0.77 46.86
#